data_AF-A0A1I2BGM8-F1
#
_entry.id   AF-A0A1I2BGM8-F1
#
_cell.length_a   1.000
_cell.length_b   1.000
_cell.length_c   1.000
_cell.angle_alpha   90.00
_cell.angle_beta   90.00
_cell.angle_gamma   90.00
#
_symmetry.space_group_name_H-M   'P 1'
#
loop_
_entity.id
_entity.type
_entity.pdbx_description
1 polymer ?
#
loop_
_entity_poly.entity_id
_entity_poly.type
_entity_poly.pdbx_seq_one_letter_code
_entity_poly.pdbx_strand_id
1 'polypeptide(L)'
;MSDETTDRMWVVLRDDPSSTIPVAVCGTRAQAVELAELLGEPHRAEPDGVPVLPAGAAVRVRQWWSCRATVEDGRVSLGEPFLLPGAARPLGPGEDDQPQGTVQLDEEAAELERAVRGQRVRHLAAYATSAERARELARHRAQGIADQDI
;
A
#
# COMPACT_ATOMS: atom_id res chain seq x y z
N MET A 1 1.62 -39.55 -8.55
CA MET A 1 0.68 -38.83 -7.69
C MET A 1 1.49 -37.78 -6.98
N SER A 2 1.38 -36.54 -7.42
CA SER A 2 2.17 -35.42 -6.92
C SER A 2 1.65 -35.09 -5.52
N ASP A 3 2.45 -35.38 -4.51
CA ASP A 3 2.23 -34.90 -3.15
C ASP A 3 2.58 -33.41 -3.17
N GLU A 4 1.61 -32.60 -3.58
CA GLU A 4 1.70 -31.14 -3.51
C GLU A 4 1.48 -30.75 -2.05
N THR A 5 2.44 -31.14 -1.21
CA THR A 5 2.52 -30.72 0.18
C THR A 5 2.77 -29.22 0.15
N THR A 6 1.67 -28.46 0.17
CA THR A 6 1.77 -27.05 0.55
C THR A 6 2.31 -27.08 1.98
N ASP A 7 3.59 -26.77 2.17
CA ASP A 7 4.24 -26.61 3.47
C ASP A 7 3.46 -25.53 4.25
N ARG A 8 2.43 -25.97 4.98
CA ARG A 8 1.58 -25.09 5.78
C ARG A 8 2.36 -24.67 7.01
N MET A 9 2.86 -23.43 6.97
CA MET A 9 3.53 -22.81 8.09
C MET A 9 2.51 -22.35 9.13
N TRP A 10 2.85 -22.53 10.40
CA TRP A 10 2.04 -22.11 11.53
C TRP A 10 2.67 -20.90 12.19
N VAL A 11 1.87 -19.94 12.60
CA VAL A 11 2.38 -18.72 13.26
C VAL A 11 1.95 -18.73 14.71
N VAL A 12 2.90 -18.50 15.61
CA VAL A 12 2.59 -18.19 17.01
C VAL A 12 2.44 -16.68 17.12
N LEU A 13 1.25 -16.26 17.51
CA LEU A 13 0.86 -14.86 17.68
C LEU A 13 0.76 -14.53 19.16
N ARG A 14 1.11 -13.29 19.53
CA ARG A 14 0.81 -12.71 20.84
C ARG A 14 -0.28 -11.66 20.67
N ASP A 15 -1.35 -11.77 21.43
CA ASP A 15 -2.34 -10.70 21.50
C ASP A 15 -1.87 -9.58 22.41
N ASP A 16 -1.82 -8.37 21.85
CA ASP A 16 -1.69 -7.11 22.56
C ASP A 16 -3.01 -6.34 22.43
N PRO A 17 -3.44 -5.53 23.42
CA PRO A 17 -4.67 -4.75 23.33
C PRO A 17 -4.78 -3.87 22.07
N SER A 18 -3.64 -3.52 21.47
CA SER A 18 -3.58 -2.67 20.27
C SER A 18 -3.36 -3.43 18.96
N SER A 19 -2.86 -4.68 18.99
CA SER A 19 -2.49 -5.42 17.78
C SER A 19 -2.18 -6.90 18.05
N THR A 20 -2.20 -7.71 16.99
CA THR A 20 -1.70 -9.10 17.03
C THR A 20 -0.28 -9.14 16.47
N ILE A 21 0.67 -9.63 17.27
CA ILE A 21 2.10 -9.59 16.92
C ILE A 21 2.61 -11.02 16.62
N PRO A 22 3.19 -11.29 15.44
CA PRO A 22 3.83 -12.57 15.15
C PRO A 22 5.13 -12.71 15.95
N VAL A 23 5.26 -13.83 16.67
CA VAL A 23 6.39 -14.13 17.56
C VAL A 23 7.29 -15.21 16.96
N ALA A 24 6.70 -16.20 16.28
CA ALA A 24 7.44 -17.28 15.64
C ALA A 24 6.68 -17.85 14.44
N VAL A 25 7.41 -18.46 13.51
CA VAL A 25 6.86 -19.27 12.42
C VAL A 25 7.42 -20.69 12.54
N CYS A 26 6.54 -21.68 12.51
CA CYS A 26 6.84 -23.09 12.70
C CYS A 26 6.44 -23.90 11.46
N GLY A 27 7.22 -24.94 11.14
CA GLY A 27 6.94 -25.81 10.00
C GLY A 27 5.76 -26.76 10.19
N THR A 28 5.28 -26.93 11.43
CA THR A 28 4.17 -27.83 11.73
C THR A 28 3.26 -27.25 12.83
N ARG A 29 2.00 -27.71 12.84
CA ARG A 29 1.04 -27.39 13.90
C ARG A 29 1.55 -27.76 15.29
N ALA A 30 2.10 -28.97 15.43
CA ALA A 30 2.52 -29.50 16.72
C ALA A 30 3.57 -28.60 17.37
N GLN A 31 4.58 -28.17 16.59
CA GLN A 31 5.62 -27.25 17.05
C GLN A 31 5.04 -25.89 17.47
N ALA A 32 4.09 -25.35 16.70
CA ALA A 32 3.48 -24.06 17.03
C ALA A 32 2.62 -24.14 18.30
N VAL A 33 1.84 -25.22 18.47
CA VAL A 33 1.02 -25.45 19.66
C VAL A 33 1.90 -25.63 20.90
N GLU A 34 2.92 -26.48 20.82
CA GLU A 34 3.88 -26.70 21.92
C GLU A 34 4.57 -25.39 22.33
N LEU A 35 4.98 -24.58 21.35
CA LEU A 35 5.59 -23.28 21.61
C LEU A 35 4.60 -22.28 22.24
N ALA A 36 3.35 -22.23 21.76
CA ALA A 36 2.33 -21.36 22.34
C ALA A 36 2.00 -21.75 23.80
N GLU A 37 1.89 -23.05 24.08
CA GLU A 37 1.69 -23.58 25.43
C GLU A 37 2.87 -23.25 26.36
N LEU A 38 4.10 -23.36 25.86
CA LEU A 38 5.32 -23.01 26.61
C LEU A 38 5.38 -21.52 26.95
N LEU A 39 4.93 -20.66 26.04
CA LEU A 39 4.90 -19.20 26.23
C LEU A 39 3.72 -18.74 27.10
N GLY A 40 2.64 -19.53 27.21
CA GLY A 40 1.44 -19.22 27.96
C GLY A 40 0.62 -18.06 27.38
N GLU A 41 -0.46 -17.67 28.06
CA GLU A 41 -1.25 -16.50 27.65
C GLU A 41 -0.38 -15.22 27.58
N PRO A 42 -0.60 -14.31 26.60
CA PRO A 42 -1.67 -14.29 25.60
C PRO A 42 -1.23 -14.85 24.23
N HIS A 43 -0.44 -15.91 24.21
CA HIS A 43 0.07 -16.51 22.96
C HIS A 43 -0.87 -17.60 22.43
N ARG A 44 -1.04 -17.66 21.10
CA ARG A 44 -1.79 -18.73 20.44
C ARG A 44 -1.17 -19.13 19.11
N ALA A 45 -1.41 -20.37 18.70
CA ALA A 45 -1.01 -20.89 17.40
C ALA A 45 -2.16 -20.76 16.40
N GLU A 46 -1.92 -20.09 15.27
CA GLU A 46 -2.90 -19.94 14.19
C GLU A 46 -2.39 -20.59 12.89
N PRO A 47 -3.24 -21.32 12.15
CA PRO A 47 -2.91 -21.72 10.78
C PRO A 47 -2.93 -20.49 9.87
N ASP A 48 -1.86 -20.28 9.10
CA ASP A 48 -1.84 -19.32 7.98
C ASP A 48 -2.30 -17.88 8.30
N GLY A 49 -1.94 -17.34 9.47
CA GLY A 49 -2.14 -15.92 9.76
C GLY A 49 -1.24 -14.98 8.95
N VAL A 50 -0.17 -15.51 8.34
CA VAL A 50 0.79 -14.76 7.54
C VAL A 50 1.08 -15.57 6.27
N PRO A 51 0.83 -15.04 5.06
CA PRO A 51 1.21 -15.72 3.83
C PRO A 51 2.73 -15.90 3.79
N VAL A 52 3.20 -17.15 3.92
CA VAL A 52 4.62 -17.49 3.79
C VAL A 52 4.91 -17.79 2.33
N LEU A 53 5.90 -17.11 1.77
CA LEU A 53 6.35 -17.38 0.42
C LEU A 53 7.20 -18.66 0.44
N PRO A 54 6.97 -19.62 -0.48
CA PRO A 54 7.78 -20.83 -0.57
C PRO A 54 9.27 -20.50 -0.68
N ALA A 55 10.12 -21.36 -0.12
CA ALA A 55 11.56 -21.24 -0.29
C ALA A 55 11.91 -21.24 -1.79
N GLY A 56 12.62 -20.21 -2.26
CA GLY A 56 12.96 -20.04 -3.67
C GLY A 56 11.86 -19.44 -4.55
N ALA A 57 10.71 -19.06 -3.99
CA ALA A 57 9.69 -18.34 -4.73
C ALA A 57 10.22 -16.98 -5.23
N ALA A 58 9.97 -16.67 -6.50
CA ALA A 58 10.25 -15.35 -7.04
C ALA A 58 9.29 -14.34 -6.42
N VAL A 59 9.80 -13.46 -5.56
CA VAL A 59 9.02 -12.39 -4.94
C VAL A 59 9.08 -11.16 -5.82
N ARG A 60 7.92 -10.68 -6.27
CA ARG A 60 7.81 -9.36 -6.89
C ARG A 60 7.40 -8.35 -5.82
N VAL A 61 7.96 -7.15 -5.87
CA VAL A 61 7.59 -6.07 -4.96
C VAL A 61 6.80 -5.04 -5.75
N ARG A 62 5.54 -4.80 -5.38
CA ARG A 62 4.81 -3.63 -5.85
C ARG A 62 5.29 -2.43 -5.06
N GLN A 63 5.68 -1.40 -5.79
CA GLN A 63 6.00 -0.09 -5.26
C GLN A 63 4.90 0.89 -5.63
N TRP A 64 4.65 1.86 -4.76
CA TRP A 64 3.72 2.96 -5.05
C TRP A 64 4.48 4.27 -5.19
N TRP A 65 4.07 5.05 -6.18
CA TRP A 65 4.62 6.34 -6.53
C TRP A 65 3.53 7.39 -6.37
N SER A 66 3.93 8.60 -5.98
CA SER A 66 3.07 9.77 -5.94
C SER A 66 3.59 10.84 -6.89
N CYS A 67 2.68 11.56 -7.54
CA CYS A 67 3.00 12.77 -8.30
C CYS A 67 2.00 13.86 -7.93
N ARG A 68 2.50 15.03 -7.51
CA ARG A 68 1.65 16.18 -7.18
C ARG A 68 1.43 17.05 -8.40
N ALA A 69 0.26 17.68 -8.47
CA ALA A 69 -0.01 18.76 -9.41
C ALA A 69 -0.69 19.92 -8.69
N THR A 70 -0.48 21.12 -9.21
CA THR A 70 -1.16 22.34 -8.78
C THR A 70 -1.78 23.01 -10.00
N VAL A 71 -3.02 23.46 -9.87
CA VAL A 71 -3.72 24.27 -10.86
C VAL A 71 -3.95 25.65 -10.26
N GLU A 72 -3.41 26.68 -10.88
CA GLU A 72 -3.57 28.08 -10.47
C GLU A 72 -3.97 28.90 -11.70
N ASP A 73 -5.14 29.53 -11.66
CA ASP A 73 -5.68 30.34 -12.76
C ASP A 73 -5.60 29.64 -14.14
N GLY A 74 -5.99 28.37 -14.18
CA GLY A 74 -5.96 27.53 -15.39
C GLY A 74 -4.56 27.06 -15.81
N ARG A 75 -3.51 27.39 -15.07
CA ARG A 75 -2.14 26.92 -15.34
C ARG A 75 -1.83 25.68 -14.51
N VAL A 76 -1.34 24.65 -15.19
CA VAL A 76 -0.94 23.39 -14.56
C VAL A 76 0.56 23.39 -14.27
N SER A 77 0.90 23.13 -13.00
CA SER A 77 2.27 22.81 -12.56
C SER A 77 2.33 21.38 -12.06
N LEU A 78 3.28 20.60 -12.57
CA LEU A 78 3.51 19.21 -12.16
C LEU A 78 4.79 19.12 -11.34
N GLY A 79 4.71 18.41 -10.21
CA GLY A 79 5.89 18.00 -9.44
C GLY A 79 6.59 16.80 -10.09
N GLU A 80 7.78 16.49 -9.57
CA GLU A 80 8.46 15.25 -9.92
C GLU A 80 7.83 14.07 -9.17
N PRO A 81 7.62 12.92 -9.83
CA PRO A 81 7.17 11.71 -9.16
C PRO A 81 8.17 11.25 -8.12
N PHE A 82 7.67 10.74 -6.99
CA PHE A 82 8.51 10.18 -5.94
C PHE A 82 7.93 8.87 -5.41
N LEU A 83 8.83 7.98 -5.01
CA LEU A 83 8.49 6.70 -4.41
C LEU A 83 7.94 6.91 -2.99
N LEU A 84 6.86 6.21 -2.63
CA LEU A 84 6.28 6.24 -1.29
C LEU A 84 6.93 5.17 -0.39
N PRO A 85 7.84 5.55 0.53
CA PRO A 85 8.42 4.60 1.46
C PRO A 85 7.33 4.05 2.38
N GLY A 86 7.32 2.74 2.59
CA GLY A 86 6.34 2.05 3.45
C GLY A 86 5.02 1.66 2.77
N ALA A 87 4.75 2.15 1.55
CA ALA A 87 3.59 1.72 0.75
C ALA A 87 3.89 0.47 -0.12
N ALA A 88 5.14 0.00 -0.13
CA ALA A 88 5.54 -1.16 -0.91
C ALA A 88 4.97 -2.46 -0.30
N ARG A 89 4.55 -3.39 -1.17
CA ARG A 89 3.98 -4.69 -0.75
C ARG A 89 4.58 -5.82 -1.58
N PRO A 90 5.01 -6.94 -0.95
CA PRO A 90 5.38 -8.14 -1.68
C PRO A 90 4.14 -8.80 -2.30
N LEU A 91 4.29 -9.31 -3.51
CA LEU A 91 3.27 -10.06 -4.23
C LEU A 91 3.64 -11.53 -4.28
N GLY A 92 2.67 -12.38 -4.00
CA GLY A 92 2.83 -13.83 -4.11
C GLY A 92 2.88 -14.32 -5.56
N PRO A 93 3.33 -15.56 -5.80
CA PRO A 93 3.20 -16.21 -7.10
C PRO A 93 1.75 -16.23 -7.57
N GLY A 94 1.50 -15.78 -8.80
CA GLY A 94 0.15 -15.74 -9.38
C GLY A 94 -0.74 -14.59 -8.88
N GLU A 95 -0.30 -13.77 -7.94
CA GLU A 95 -1.02 -12.54 -7.57
C GLU A 95 -0.91 -11.55 -8.74
N ASP A 96 -2.04 -11.31 -9.41
CA ASP A 96 -2.18 -10.21 -10.35
C ASP A 96 -2.47 -8.93 -9.57
N ASP A 97 -1.73 -7.90 -9.93
CA ASP A 97 -1.67 -6.68 -9.17
C ASP A 97 -1.69 -5.49 -10.11
N GLN A 98 -2.87 -5.25 -10.65
CA GLN A 98 -3.17 -4.12 -11.51
C GLN A 98 -4.14 -3.16 -10.79
N PRO A 99 -3.72 -2.51 -9.69
CA PRO A 99 -4.54 -1.47 -9.10
C PRO A 99 -4.59 -0.33 -10.10
N GLN A 100 -5.80 0.07 -10.46
CA GLN A 100 -6.01 1.28 -11.23
C GLN A 100 -5.65 2.44 -10.29
N GLY A 101 -4.53 3.12 -10.58
CA GLY A 101 -4.04 4.23 -9.76
C GLY A 101 -5.13 5.27 -9.46
N THR A 102 -4.96 6.03 -8.39
CA THR A 102 -5.98 6.96 -7.88
C THR A 102 -5.47 8.39 -7.88
N VAL A 103 -6.40 9.35 -7.90
CA VAL A 103 -6.09 10.78 -7.78
C VAL A 103 -6.92 11.38 -6.67
N GLN A 104 -6.25 12.05 -5.74
CA GLN A 104 -6.86 12.74 -4.62
C GLN A 104 -6.73 14.25 -4.81
N LEU A 105 -7.84 14.96 -4.66
CA LEU A 105 -7.88 16.42 -4.61
C LEU A 105 -7.79 16.87 -3.15
N ASP A 106 -6.97 17.88 -2.87
CA ASP A 106 -6.87 18.52 -1.57
C ASP A 106 -7.84 19.72 -1.54
N GLU A 107 -9.09 19.42 -1.21
CA GLU A 107 -10.16 20.42 -1.16
C GLU A 107 -9.96 21.40 0.00
N GLU A 108 -9.45 20.92 1.13
CA GLU A 108 -9.17 21.75 2.31
C GLU A 108 -8.08 22.79 2.02
N ALA A 109 -6.98 22.38 1.37
CA ALA A 109 -5.93 23.33 0.96
C ALA A 109 -6.47 24.36 -0.05
N ALA A 110 -7.32 23.94 -0.99
CA ALA A 110 -7.93 24.83 -1.96
C ALA A 110 -8.87 25.87 -1.31
N GLU A 111 -9.66 25.46 -0.31
CA GLU A 111 -10.50 26.35 0.47
C GLU A 111 -9.67 27.34 1.30
N LEU A 112 -8.58 26.88 1.89
CA LEU A 112 -7.67 27.72 2.67
C LEU A 112 -6.99 28.79 1.80
N GLU A 113 -6.45 28.43 0.64
CA GLU A 113 -5.82 29.39 -0.28
C GLU A 113 -6.82 30.45 -0.75
N ARG A 114 -8.06 30.06 -1.00
CA ARG A 114 -9.14 31.00 -1.33
C ARG A 114 -9.47 31.92 -0.16
N ALA A 115 -9.59 31.39 1.05
CA ALA A 115 -9.97 32.15 2.23
C ALA A 115 -8.87 33.14 2.66
N VAL A 116 -7.59 32.76 2.54
CA VAL A 116 -6.45 33.57 3.02
C VAL A 116 -5.95 34.53 1.94
N ARG A 117 -5.85 34.08 0.68
CA ARG A 117 -5.21 34.84 -0.41
C ARG A 117 -6.17 35.29 -1.51
N GLY A 118 -7.44 34.85 -1.48
CA GLY A 118 -8.40 35.13 -2.54
C GLY A 118 -8.09 34.43 -3.87
N GLN A 119 -7.13 33.51 -3.89
CA GLN A 119 -6.67 32.83 -5.10
C GLN A 119 -7.43 31.52 -5.33
N ARG A 120 -7.62 31.15 -6.59
CA ARG A 120 -8.18 29.86 -6.98
C ARG A 120 -7.04 28.90 -7.30
N VAL A 121 -6.54 28.26 -6.26
CA VAL A 121 -5.51 27.21 -6.36
C VAL A 121 -6.13 25.87 -6.02
N ARG A 122 -5.85 24.85 -6.83
CA ARG A 122 -6.21 23.45 -6.53
C ARG A 122 -4.96 22.59 -6.48
N HIS A 123 -4.77 21.87 -5.38
CA HIS A 123 -3.69 20.90 -5.24
C HIS A 123 -4.24 19.48 -5.36
N LEU A 124 -3.51 18.61 -6.07
CA LEU A 124 -3.85 17.19 -6.16
C LEU A 124 -2.61 16.31 -6.06
N ALA A 125 -2.83 15.07 -5.65
CA ALA A 125 -1.83 14.02 -5.66
C ALA A 125 -2.38 12.79 -6.39
N ALA A 126 -1.64 12.31 -7.39
CA ALA A 126 -1.92 11.05 -8.05
C ALA A 126 -1.01 9.95 -7.50
N TYR A 127 -1.53 8.73 -7.42
CA TYR A 127 -0.85 7.56 -6.90
C TYR A 127 -0.96 6.40 -7.88
N ALA A 128 0.18 5.76 -8.20
CA ALA A 128 0.21 4.61 -9.10
C ALA A 128 1.37 3.68 -8.78
N THR A 129 1.42 2.54 -9.46
CA THR A 129 2.49 1.54 -9.30
C THR A 129 3.75 1.83 -10.13
N SER A 130 3.76 2.93 -10.89
CA SER A 130 4.93 3.45 -11.57
C SER A 130 4.98 4.99 -11.54
N ALA A 131 6.18 5.53 -11.67
CA ALA A 131 6.42 6.98 -11.71
C ALA A 131 5.71 7.64 -12.90
N GLU A 132 5.79 7.03 -14.07
CA GLU A 132 5.21 7.52 -15.32
C GLU A 132 3.69 7.57 -15.21
N ARG A 133 3.09 6.51 -14.66
CA ARG A 133 1.62 6.43 -14.53
C ARG A 133 1.10 7.43 -13.51
N ALA A 134 1.81 7.62 -12.39
CA ALA A 134 1.45 8.65 -11.42
C ALA A 134 1.49 10.04 -12.04
N ARG A 135 2.53 10.34 -12.84
CA ARG A 135 2.66 11.62 -13.56
C ARG A 135 1.56 11.82 -14.59
N GLU A 136 1.23 10.78 -15.34
CA GLU A 136 0.18 10.82 -16.35
C GLU A 136 -1.19 11.09 -15.73
N LEU A 137 -1.54 10.38 -14.65
CA LEU A 137 -2.78 10.58 -13.90
C LEU A 137 -2.88 12.00 -13.34
N ALA A 138 -1.79 12.50 -12.72
CA ALA A 138 -1.72 13.86 -12.20
C ALA A 138 -1.94 14.89 -13.31
N ARG A 139 -1.26 14.74 -14.45
CA ARG A 139 -1.39 15.63 -15.61
C ARG A 139 -2.81 15.61 -16.16
N HIS A 140 -3.35 14.44 -16.46
CA HIS A 140 -4.68 14.30 -17.04
C HIS A 140 -5.75 14.94 -16.15
N ARG A 141 -5.69 14.69 -14.84
CA ARG A 141 -6.66 15.28 -13.91
C ARG A 141 -6.47 16.79 -13.76
N ALA A 142 -5.24 17.28 -13.66
CA ALA A 142 -4.96 18.71 -13.55
C ALA A 142 -5.41 19.49 -14.79
N GLN A 143 -5.18 18.93 -15.99
CA GLN A 143 -5.63 19.54 -17.24
C GLN A 143 -7.16 19.63 -17.29
N GLY A 144 -7.87 18.55 -16.93
CA GLY A 144 -9.33 18.56 -16.88
C GLY A 144 -9.93 19.52 -15.84
N ILE A 145 -9.17 19.88 -14.80
CA ILE A 145 -9.56 20.94 -13.85
C ILE A 145 -9.29 22.32 -14.46
N ALA A 146 -8.11 22.52 -15.05
CA ALA A 146 -7.73 23.77 -15.69
C ALA A 146 -8.74 24.18 -16.79
N ASP A 147 -9.18 23.22 -17.61
CA ASP A 147 -10.15 23.46 -18.68
C ASP A 147 -11.56 23.82 -18.17
N GLN A 148 -11.87 23.54 -16.90
CA GLN A 148 -13.14 23.89 -16.25
C GLN A 148 -13.10 25.26 -15.55
N ASP A 149 -11.90 25.79 -15.30
CA ASP A 149 -11.69 27.05 -14.59
C ASP A 149 -11.47 28.25 -15.57
N ILE A 150 -11.54 28.02 -16.89
CA ILE A 150 -11.54 29.02 -17.99
C ILE A 150 -12.98 29.39 -18.36
#